data_AF-A0A7C7VKH1-F1
#
_entry.id   AF-A0A7C7VKH1-F1
#
_cell.length_a   1.000
_cell.length_b   1.000
_cell.length_c   1.000
_cell.angle_alpha   90.00
_cell.angle_beta   90.00
_cell.angle_gamma   90.00
#
_symmetry.space_group_name_H-M   'P 1'
#
loop_
_entity.id
_entity.type
_entity.pdbx_description
1 polymer ?
#
loop_
_entity_poly.entity_id
_entity_poly.type
_entity_poly.pdbx_seq_one_letter_code
_entity_poly.pdbx_strand_id
1 'polypeptide(L)'
;MFEDIPVDVGVIYEGERIRKAQMYVELGGPKVKYKFELVRVKDPEDVEDGKVTIIGPDLNELEEGGRYPFAIYIEVAGKQVEKDLEGVIERRIHEYTNYIEGVMHLNQRYDIWIRISKKSYNKGLNSFKIIGKILERLFKSELPIIERIQITFITDPEEVE
;
A
#
# COMPACT_ATOMS: atom_id res chain seq x y z
N MET A 1 6.13 -12.59 -12.84
CA MET A 1 5.31 -11.41 -12.46
C MET A 1 6.12 -10.37 -11.68
N PHE A 2 7.05 -10.76 -10.79
CA PHE A 2 7.77 -9.83 -9.90
C PHE A 2 9.31 -9.95 -9.99
N GLU A 3 9.85 -10.37 -11.14
CA GLU A 3 11.31 -10.57 -11.32
C GLU A 3 12.13 -9.28 -11.17
N ASP A 4 11.49 -8.12 -11.36
CA ASP A 4 12.07 -6.79 -11.20
C ASP A 4 11.86 -6.17 -9.80
N ILE A 5 11.32 -6.94 -8.84
CA ILE A 5 11.07 -6.50 -7.46
C ILE A 5 12.19 -7.03 -6.56
N PRO A 6 12.75 -6.20 -5.64
CA PRO A 6 13.89 -6.58 -4.80
C PRO A 6 13.57 -7.58 -3.68
N VAL A 7 12.30 -7.92 -3.49
CA VAL A 7 11.79 -8.80 -2.44
C VAL A 7 10.81 -9.79 -3.03
N ASP A 8 10.61 -10.91 -2.34
CA ASP A 8 9.65 -11.90 -2.79
C ASP A 8 8.22 -11.40 -2.56
N VAL A 9 7.29 -11.83 -3.43
CA VAL A 9 5.87 -11.53 -3.33
C VAL A 9 5.08 -12.83 -3.45
N GLY A 10 4.23 -13.12 -2.46
CA GLY A 10 3.36 -14.29 -2.46
C GLY A 10 2.64 -14.54 -1.13
N VAL A 11 1.61 -15.39 -1.20
CA VAL A 11 0.73 -15.73 -0.07
C VAL A 11 1.47 -16.28 1.16
N ILE A 12 2.65 -16.88 0.96
CA ILE A 12 3.49 -17.40 2.05
C ILE A 12 3.88 -16.32 3.07
N TYR A 13 3.91 -15.04 2.67
CA TYR A 13 4.26 -13.91 3.52
C TYR A 13 3.06 -13.33 4.28
N GLU A 14 1.83 -13.72 3.97
CA GLU A 14 0.61 -13.11 4.52
C GLU A 14 0.57 -13.09 6.06
N GLY A 15 1.11 -14.15 6.67
CA GLY A 15 1.17 -14.33 8.12
C GLY A 15 2.37 -13.65 8.80
N GLU A 16 3.23 -12.94 8.06
CA GLU A 16 4.44 -12.34 8.62
C GLU A 16 4.10 -11.30 9.70
N ARG A 17 4.90 -11.32 10.78
CA ARG A 17 4.75 -10.39 11.91
C ARG A 17 6.07 -9.69 12.17
N ILE A 18 6.08 -8.38 11.98
CA ILE A 18 7.26 -7.54 12.16
C ILE A 18 7.22 -6.93 13.56
N ARG A 19 8.12 -7.39 14.45
CA ARG A 19 8.25 -6.84 15.80
C ARG A 19 9.01 -5.51 15.76
N LYS A 20 8.86 -4.69 16.80
CA LYS A 20 9.50 -3.37 16.91
C LYS A 20 11.01 -3.39 16.62
N ALA A 21 11.72 -4.41 17.09
CA ALA A 21 13.18 -4.53 16.86
C ALA A 21 13.56 -4.80 15.39
N GLN A 22 12.66 -5.38 14.61
CA GLN A 22 12.87 -5.74 13.19
C GLN A 22 12.34 -4.68 12.22
N MET A 23 11.57 -3.72 12.73
CA MET A 23 10.89 -2.70 11.94
C MET A 23 11.86 -1.60 11.51
N TYR A 24 11.81 -1.23 10.23
CA TYR A 24 12.40 -0.01 9.69
C TYR A 24 11.50 1.18 10.00
N VAL A 25 10.23 1.17 9.54
CA VAL A 25 9.26 2.23 9.84
C VAL A 25 7.90 1.66 10.26
N GLU A 26 7.16 2.44 11.05
CA GLU A 26 5.74 2.24 11.34
C GLU A 26 4.93 3.30 10.60
N LEU A 27 3.93 2.88 9.84
CA LEU A 27 3.02 3.75 9.10
C LEU A 27 1.62 3.54 9.68
N GLY A 28 1.03 4.60 10.22
CA GLY A 28 -0.18 4.49 11.02
C GLY A 28 0.04 3.78 12.37
N GLY A 29 -0.88 2.88 12.73
CA GLY A 29 -0.86 2.19 14.02
C GLY A 29 -1.40 3.01 15.20
N PRO A 30 -1.42 2.43 16.40
CA PRO A 30 -2.17 2.96 17.54
C PRO A 30 -1.62 4.27 18.13
N LYS A 31 -0.42 4.68 17.72
CA LYS A 31 0.25 5.90 18.18
C LYS A 31 0.20 7.04 17.16
N VAL A 32 -0.43 6.81 16.02
CA VAL A 32 -0.58 7.78 14.93
C VAL A 32 -2.07 8.09 14.81
N LYS A 33 -2.41 9.37 14.90
CA LYS A 33 -3.80 9.84 14.95
C LYS A 33 -4.48 9.69 13.59
N TYR A 34 -3.87 10.25 12.55
CA TYR A 34 -4.42 10.27 11.19
C TYR A 34 -3.73 9.22 10.33
N LYS A 35 -4.54 8.33 9.79
CA LYS A 35 -4.13 7.21 8.94
C LYS A 35 -5.36 6.64 8.25
N PHE A 36 -5.26 6.24 6.99
CA PHE A 36 -6.35 5.51 6.35
C PHE A 36 -5.92 4.74 5.10
N GLU A 37 -6.75 3.79 4.69
CA GLU A 37 -6.76 3.28 3.31
C GLU A 37 -8.15 3.51 2.73
N LEU A 38 -8.21 3.85 1.44
CA LEU A 38 -9.45 4.16 0.76
C LEU A 38 -9.38 3.79 -0.72
N VAL A 39 -10.42 3.10 -1.21
CA VAL A 39 -10.63 2.89 -2.64
C VAL A 39 -11.75 3.78 -3.16
N ARG A 40 -11.57 4.36 -4.34
CA ARG A 40 -12.63 5.05 -5.09
C ARG A 40 -12.74 4.54 -6.51
N VAL A 41 -13.97 4.27 -6.93
CA VAL A 41 -14.29 4.04 -8.33
C VAL A 41 -14.43 5.38 -9.04
N LYS A 42 -13.71 5.53 -10.15
CA LYS A 42 -13.66 6.75 -10.96
C LYS A 42 -14.01 6.43 -12.41
N ASP A 43 -14.30 7.48 -13.16
CA ASP A 43 -14.43 7.35 -14.61
C ASP A 43 -13.05 7.02 -15.22
N PRO A 44 -12.98 6.19 -16.29
CA PRO A 44 -11.69 5.78 -16.86
C PRO A 44 -10.78 6.93 -17.28
N GLU A 45 -11.36 8.07 -17.65
CA GLU A 45 -10.64 9.29 -18.08
C GLU A 45 -9.92 9.99 -16.92
N ASP A 46 -10.40 9.80 -15.69
CA ASP A 46 -9.83 10.39 -14.48
C ASP A 46 -8.70 9.53 -13.86
N VAL A 47 -8.50 8.31 -14.38
CA VAL A 47 -7.50 7.36 -13.86
C VAL A 47 -6.36 7.20 -14.88
N GLU A 48 -5.17 7.63 -14.47
CA GLU A 48 -3.93 7.40 -15.20
C GLU A 48 -3.37 6.02 -14.83
N ASP A 49 -3.61 5.04 -15.70
CA ASP A 49 -3.30 3.64 -15.42
C ASP A 49 -1.81 3.40 -15.08
N GLY A 50 -1.58 2.71 -13.96
CA GLY A 50 -0.24 2.38 -13.44
C GLY A 50 0.47 3.53 -12.72
N LYS A 51 -0.17 4.71 -12.58
CA LYS A 51 0.45 5.84 -11.90
C LYS A 51 0.58 5.57 -10.41
N VAL A 52 1.79 5.84 -9.89
CA VAL A 52 2.06 5.87 -8.45
C VAL A 52 2.55 7.26 -8.05
N THR A 53 1.79 7.91 -7.17
CA THR A 53 2.08 9.25 -6.65
C THR A 53 2.45 9.15 -5.17
N ILE A 54 3.36 10.02 -4.72
CA ILE A 54 3.72 10.16 -3.31
C ILE A 54 3.54 11.63 -2.93
N ILE A 55 2.79 11.89 -1.88
CA ILE A 55 2.57 13.22 -1.30
C ILE A 55 3.22 13.22 0.08
N GLY A 56 4.31 13.96 0.22
CA GLY A 56 5.20 13.90 1.38
C GLY A 56 6.46 13.05 1.14
N PRO A 57 7.21 12.71 2.20
CA PRO A 57 8.45 11.95 2.09
C PRO A 57 8.23 10.51 1.60
N ASP A 58 9.05 10.05 0.65
CA ASP A 58 9.10 8.64 0.26
C ASP A 58 9.78 7.77 1.36
N LEU A 59 9.68 6.46 1.26
CA LEU A 59 10.15 5.50 2.26
C LEU A 59 11.66 5.62 2.56
N ASN A 60 12.49 5.96 1.58
CA ASN A 60 13.93 6.18 1.74
C ASN A 60 14.27 7.52 2.42
N GLU A 61 13.30 8.41 2.56
CA GLU A 61 13.45 9.70 3.23
C GLU A 61 12.97 9.65 4.69
N LEU A 62 12.37 8.52 5.10
CA LEU A 62 11.93 8.28 6.47
C LEU A 62 13.09 7.77 7.35
N GLU A 63 13.04 8.10 8.63
CA GLU A 63 14.04 7.68 9.61
C GLU A 63 13.74 6.27 10.14
N GLU A 64 14.80 5.47 10.29
CA GLU A 64 14.70 4.16 10.92
C GLU A 64 14.18 4.26 12.36
N GLY A 65 13.18 3.45 12.68
CA GLY A 65 12.47 3.43 13.95
C GLY A 65 11.34 4.46 14.06
N GLY A 66 11.16 5.30 13.02
CA GLY A 66 10.14 6.34 12.96
C GLY A 66 8.71 5.82 12.91
N ARG A 67 7.76 6.72 13.23
CA ARG A 67 6.32 6.52 13.09
C ARG A 67 5.72 7.68 12.33
N TYR A 68 4.92 7.40 11.31
CA TYR A 68 4.41 8.44 10.42
C TYR A 68 2.90 8.33 10.20
N PRO A 69 2.19 9.47 10.05
CA PRO A 69 0.88 9.48 9.40
C PRO A 69 1.00 8.85 8.03
N PHE A 70 -0.03 8.12 7.63
CA PHE A 70 0.02 7.39 6.37
C PHE A 70 -1.36 7.18 5.79
N ALA A 71 -1.49 7.44 4.49
CA ALA A 71 -2.64 7.01 3.75
C ALA A 71 -2.30 6.27 2.45
N ILE A 72 -3.13 5.29 2.12
CA ILE A 72 -3.16 4.62 0.81
C ILE A 72 -4.47 5.02 0.15
N TYR A 73 -4.40 5.79 -0.93
CA TYR A 73 -5.57 6.15 -1.73
C TYR A 73 -5.45 5.49 -3.09
N ILE A 74 -6.40 4.62 -3.43
CA ILE A 74 -6.42 3.88 -4.69
C ILE A 74 -7.64 4.28 -5.48
N GLU A 75 -7.42 4.67 -6.73
CA GLU A 75 -8.49 4.96 -7.67
C GLU A 75 -8.51 3.88 -8.74
N VAL A 76 -9.67 3.30 -8.97
CA VAL A 76 -9.86 2.21 -9.94
C VAL A 76 -10.94 2.57 -10.94
N ALA A 77 -10.77 2.08 -12.17
CA ALA A 77 -11.77 2.17 -13.21
C ALA A 77 -11.82 0.88 -14.04
N GLY A 78 -13.00 0.55 -14.53
CA GLY A 78 -13.22 -0.59 -15.41
C GLY A 78 -14.71 -0.71 -15.72
N LYS A 79 -15.07 -1.29 -16.86
CA LYS A 79 -16.48 -1.33 -17.30
C LYS A 79 -17.40 -2.09 -16.34
N GLN A 80 -16.83 -3.01 -15.58
CA GLN A 80 -17.54 -3.88 -14.64
C GLN A 80 -17.27 -3.49 -13.17
N VAL A 81 -16.62 -2.35 -12.93
CA VAL A 81 -16.31 -1.87 -11.58
C VAL A 81 -17.37 -0.87 -11.15
N GLU A 82 -18.23 -1.30 -10.23
CA GLU A 82 -19.29 -0.47 -9.65
C GLU A 82 -18.86 0.10 -8.29
N LYS A 83 -19.43 1.25 -7.89
CA LYS A 83 -19.11 1.91 -6.60
C LYS A 83 -19.36 1.01 -5.38
N ASP A 84 -20.34 0.10 -5.46
CA ASP A 84 -20.64 -0.85 -4.39
C ASP A 84 -19.49 -1.87 -4.16
N LEU A 85 -18.58 -2.02 -5.13
CA LEU A 85 -17.39 -2.85 -4.99
C LEU A 85 -16.23 -2.15 -4.27
N GLU A 86 -16.29 -0.83 -4.00
CA GLU A 86 -15.20 -0.09 -3.33
C GLU A 86 -14.74 -0.79 -2.05
N GLY A 87 -15.68 -1.17 -1.18
CA GLY A 87 -15.35 -1.86 0.07
C GLY A 87 -14.77 -3.27 -0.10
N VAL A 88 -15.14 -3.97 -1.18
CA VAL A 88 -14.60 -5.31 -1.51
C VAL A 88 -13.16 -5.18 -2.01
N ILE A 89 -12.89 -4.19 -2.87
CA ILE A 89 -11.56 -3.91 -3.41
C ILE A 89 -10.65 -3.36 -2.29
N GLU A 90 -11.15 -2.46 -1.46
CA GLU A 90 -10.41 -1.89 -0.32
C GLU A 90 -9.92 -2.97 0.64
N ARG A 91 -10.75 -4.00 0.90
CA ARG A 91 -10.34 -5.12 1.75
C ARG A 91 -9.11 -5.87 1.22
N ARG A 92 -8.89 -5.87 -0.10
CA ARG A 92 -7.73 -6.51 -0.72
C ARG A 92 -6.43 -5.76 -0.51
N ILE A 93 -6.45 -4.47 -0.14
CA ILE A 93 -5.24 -3.73 0.23
C ILE A 93 -4.53 -4.46 1.37
N HIS A 94 -5.29 -4.92 2.37
CA HIS A 94 -4.77 -5.70 3.49
C HIS A 94 -4.03 -6.96 3.02
N GLU A 95 -4.66 -7.79 2.20
CA GLU A 95 -4.10 -9.07 1.74
C GLU A 95 -2.88 -8.84 0.85
N TYR A 96 -3.01 -8.00 -0.18
CA TYR A 96 -1.95 -7.78 -1.16
C TYR A 96 -0.73 -7.08 -0.56
N THR A 97 -0.92 -6.19 0.41
CA THR A 97 0.19 -5.59 1.14
C THR A 97 0.94 -6.65 1.97
N ASN A 98 0.23 -7.59 2.60
CA ASN A 98 0.85 -8.68 3.36
C ASN A 98 1.48 -9.78 2.48
N TYR A 99 1.23 -9.79 1.17
CA TYR A 99 1.94 -10.72 0.27
C TYR A 99 3.38 -10.29 -0.01
N ILE A 100 3.77 -9.07 0.36
CA ILE A 100 5.12 -8.53 0.13
C ILE A 100 6.02 -8.96 1.30
N GLU A 101 7.12 -9.68 1.03
CA GLU A 101 8.08 -10.09 2.07
C GLU A 101 8.53 -8.87 2.89
N GLY A 102 8.36 -8.96 4.21
CA GLY A 102 8.73 -7.95 5.17
C GLY A 102 7.90 -6.68 5.12
N VAL A 103 6.66 -6.76 4.65
CA VAL A 103 5.59 -5.79 4.93
C VAL A 103 4.50 -6.47 5.76
N MET A 104 4.10 -5.82 6.85
CA MET A 104 3.01 -6.29 7.70
C MET A 104 1.93 -5.22 7.70
N HIS A 105 0.72 -5.57 7.28
CA HIS A 105 -0.47 -4.72 7.29
C HIS A 105 -1.53 -5.30 8.24
N LEU A 106 -2.03 -4.49 9.17
CA LEU A 106 -3.08 -4.86 10.12
C LEU A 106 -4.25 -3.88 10.03
N ASN A 107 -5.43 -4.33 10.49
CA ASN A 107 -6.68 -3.58 10.48
C ASN A 107 -7.10 -3.17 9.05
N GLN A 108 -7.88 -2.10 8.94
CA GLN A 108 -8.44 -1.57 7.70
C GLN A 108 -8.94 -0.13 7.88
N ARG A 109 -9.28 0.54 6.77
CA ARG A 109 -9.86 1.90 6.75
C ARG A 109 -9.01 2.88 7.55
N TYR A 110 -9.62 3.68 8.43
CA TYR A 110 -8.95 4.71 9.23
C TYR A 110 -8.11 4.18 10.41
N ASP A 111 -8.02 2.85 10.57
CA ASP A 111 -7.28 2.25 11.68
C ASP A 111 -6.15 1.32 11.23
N ILE A 112 -5.69 1.48 9.99
CA ILE A 112 -4.56 0.72 9.43
C ILE A 112 -3.31 0.80 10.32
N TRP A 113 -2.54 -0.28 10.30
CA TRP A 113 -1.23 -0.34 10.95
C TRP A 113 -0.26 -1.13 10.09
N ILE A 114 0.71 -0.43 9.52
CA ILE A 114 1.68 -1.02 8.60
C ILE A 114 3.08 -0.93 9.20
N ARG A 115 3.86 -1.99 9.02
CA ARG A 115 5.30 -1.99 9.29
C ARG A 115 6.06 -2.50 8.08
N ILE A 116 7.23 -1.92 7.87
CA ILE A 116 8.20 -2.40 6.88
C ILE A 116 9.42 -2.89 7.65
N SER A 117 9.97 -4.05 7.27
CA SER A 117 11.11 -4.66 7.95
C SER A 117 12.44 -4.04 7.50
N LYS A 118 13.43 -3.98 8.41
CA LYS A 118 14.81 -3.57 8.07
C LYS A 118 15.42 -4.50 7.03
N LYS A 119 15.09 -5.80 7.08
CA LYS A 119 15.60 -6.81 6.15
C LYS A 119 15.15 -6.49 4.72
N SER A 120 13.86 -6.26 4.50
CA SER A 120 13.30 -5.96 3.18
C SER A 120 13.69 -4.58 2.68
N TYR A 121 13.76 -3.59 3.57
CA TYR A 121 14.31 -2.27 3.23
C TYR A 121 15.74 -2.38 2.68
N ASN A 122 16.61 -3.11 3.39
CA ASN A 122 18.01 -3.32 2.98
C ASN A 122 18.16 -4.19 1.71
N LYS A 123 17.16 -5.01 1.37
CA LYS A 123 17.11 -5.72 0.08
C LYS A 123 16.79 -4.79 -1.09
N GLY A 124 16.21 -3.62 -0.83
CA GLY A 124 15.84 -2.62 -1.84
C GLY A 124 14.36 -2.22 -1.82
N LEU A 125 13.53 -2.72 -0.90
CA LEU A 125 12.16 -2.24 -0.71
C LEU A 125 12.18 -0.89 0.03
N ASN A 126 12.69 0.14 -0.65
CA ASN A 126 13.02 1.44 -0.07
C ASN A 126 12.25 2.61 -0.71
N SER A 127 11.22 2.33 -1.51
CA SER A 127 10.32 3.35 -2.05
C SER A 127 8.89 2.83 -2.09
N PHE A 128 7.92 3.69 -1.78
CA PHE A 128 6.50 3.40 -1.95
C PHE A 128 6.13 3.16 -3.41
N LYS A 129 6.92 3.65 -4.38
CA LYS A 129 6.73 3.31 -5.80
C LYS A 129 6.84 1.82 -6.07
N ILE A 130 7.72 1.12 -5.36
CA ILE A 130 7.90 -0.33 -5.48
C ILE A 130 6.65 -1.03 -4.94
N ILE A 131 6.18 -0.62 -3.77
CA ILE A 131 4.96 -1.17 -3.14
C ILE A 131 3.75 -0.92 -4.05
N GLY A 132 3.56 0.31 -4.54
CA GLY A 132 2.49 0.67 -5.47
C GLY A 132 2.50 -0.20 -6.72
N LYS A 133 3.66 -0.43 -7.33
CA LYS A 133 3.81 -1.29 -8.51
C LYS A 133 3.43 -2.75 -8.21
N ILE A 134 3.77 -3.25 -7.02
CA ILE A 134 3.36 -4.61 -6.62
C ILE A 134 1.84 -4.68 -6.44
N LEU A 135 1.25 -3.71 -5.72
CA LEU A 135 -0.19 -3.63 -5.51
C LEU A 135 -0.93 -3.53 -6.84
N GLU A 136 -0.51 -2.66 -7.76
CA GLU A 136 -1.07 -2.52 -9.11
C GLU A 136 -1.17 -3.86 -9.84
N ARG A 137 -0.06 -4.62 -9.86
CA ARG A 137 0.02 -5.93 -10.49
C ARG A 137 -0.88 -6.96 -9.81
N LEU A 138 -0.90 -7.00 -8.47
CA LEU A 138 -1.76 -7.92 -7.70
C LEU A 138 -3.24 -7.61 -7.93
N PHE A 139 -3.64 -6.34 -7.84
CA PHE A 139 -5.02 -5.91 -8.10
C PHE A 139 -5.48 -6.32 -9.51
N LYS A 140 -4.70 -6.03 -10.54
CA LYS A 140 -5.06 -6.41 -11.92
C LYS A 140 -5.06 -7.93 -12.16
N SER A 141 -4.17 -8.66 -11.50
CA SER A 141 -4.10 -10.13 -11.62
C SER A 141 -5.31 -10.81 -10.99
N GLU A 142 -5.65 -10.41 -9.77
CA GLU A 142 -6.68 -11.07 -8.95
C GLU A 142 -8.09 -10.52 -9.22
N LEU A 143 -8.19 -9.27 -9.66
CA LEU A 143 -9.45 -8.62 -10.03
C LEU A 143 -9.35 -8.08 -11.48
N PRO A 144 -9.41 -8.94 -12.50
CA PRO A 144 -9.30 -8.53 -13.91
C PRO A 144 -10.37 -7.54 -14.40
N ILE A 145 -11.41 -7.31 -13.60
CA ILE A 145 -12.42 -6.26 -13.83
C ILE A 145 -11.82 -4.84 -13.70
N ILE A 146 -10.70 -4.68 -12.99
CA ILE A 146 -9.97 -3.41 -12.86
C ILE A 146 -9.13 -3.23 -14.13
N GLU A 147 -9.58 -2.34 -15.02
CA GLU A 147 -8.88 -2.03 -16.27
C GLU A 147 -7.82 -0.95 -16.06
N ARG A 148 -8.09 0.02 -15.18
CA ARG A 148 -7.17 1.10 -14.81
C ARG A 148 -7.07 1.25 -13.30
N ILE A 149 -5.88 1.52 -12.82
CA ILE A 149 -5.62 1.78 -11.40
C ILE A 149 -4.53 2.83 -11.25
N GLN A 150 -4.71 3.75 -10.30
CA GLN A 150 -3.65 4.62 -9.80
C GLN A 150 -3.62 4.58 -8.29
N ILE A 151 -2.44 4.76 -7.72
CA ILE A 151 -2.20 4.67 -6.28
C ILE A 151 -1.48 5.93 -5.82
N THR A 152 -1.99 6.54 -4.77
CA THR A 152 -1.36 7.66 -4.08
C THR A 152 -1.03 7.24 -2.66
N PHE A 153 0.25 7.35 -2.30
CA PHE A 153 0.71 7.23 -0.92
C PHE A 153 0.88 8.62 -0.33
N ILE A 154 0.37 8.84 0.86
CA ILE A 154 0.42 10.14 1.53
C ILE A 154 1.12 9.94 2.87
N THR A 155 2.24 10.62 3.07
CA THR A 155 3.05 10.65 4.29
C THR A 155 3.17 12.06 4.85
N ASP A 156 2.76 13.07 4.09
CA ASP A 156 2.64 14.44 4.56
C ASP A 156 1.55 14.54 5.65
N PRO A 157 1.87 15.05 6.86
CA PRO A 157 0.91 15.09 7.95
C PRO A 157 -0.32 15.96 7.71
N GLU A 158 -0.20 17.06 6.95
CA GLU A 158 -1.31 17.99 6.69
C GLU A 158 -2.28 17.39 5.67
N GLU A 159 -1.77 16.68 4.65
CA GLU A 159 -2.59 16.03 3.62
C GLU A 159 -3.27 14.73 4.11
N VAL A 160 -2.77 14.10 5.18
CA VAL A 160 -3.40 12.91 5.78
C VAL A 160 -4.55 13.26 6.75
N GLU A 161 -4.55 14.47 7.32
CA GLU A 161 -5.59 14.96 8.27
C GLU A 161 -6.91 15.32 7.57
#